data_AF-A0A7S2CVL5-F1
#
_entry.id   AF-A0A7S2CVL5-F1
#
_cell.length_a   1.000
_cell.length_b   1.000
_cell.length_c   1.000
_cell.angle_alpha   90.00
_cell.angle_beta   90.00
_cell.angle_gamma   90.00
#
_symmetry.space_group_name_H-M   'P 1'
#
loop_
_entity.id
_entity.type
_entity.pdbx_description
1 polymer ?
#
loop_
_entity_poly.entity_id
_entity_poly.type
_entity_poly.pdbx_seq_one_letter_code
_entity_poly.pdbx_strand_id
1 'polypeptide(L)'
;AHQFEISELHSVRRSIESVAVKGSLSAATAILRSCFDVVVELDQQGTILSEAVDLRSFLLRPMSCILQNTPLARLISHEADRRLFQDKMFAERPDMGDLAEAIHARMKDGSGNTLRVELLWFRFRN
;
A
#
# COMPACT_ATOMS: atom_id res chain seq x y z
N ALA A 1 -36.26 -18.41 28.24
CA ALA A 1 -35.48 -17.24 28.69
C ALA A 1 -33.97 -17.55 28.69
N HIS A 2 -33.49 -18.53 29.46
CA HIS A 2 -32.04 -18.82 29.57
C HIS A 2 -31.29 -19.22 28.29
N GLN A 3 -31.93 -19.89 27.31
CA GLN A 3 -31.25 -20.23 26.05
C GLN A 3 -30.95 -19.00 25.15
N PHE A 4 -31.70 -17.92 25.31
CA PHE A 4 -31.49 -16.67 24.56
C PHE A 4 -30.26 -15.91 25.09
N GLU A 5 -30.11 -15.81 26.42
CA GLU A 5 -28.97 -15.13 27.06
C GLU A 5 -27.62 -15.81 26.76
N ILE A 6 -27.59 -17.15 26.71
CA ILE A 6 -26.38 -17.91 26.38
C ILE A 6 -25.95 -17.64 24.92
N SER A 7 -26.91 -17.58 23.99
CA SER A 7 -26.64 -17.29 22.58
C SER A 7 -26.08 -15.87 22.38
N GLU A 8 -26.63 -14.89 23.10
CA GLU A 8 -26.16 -13.50 23.07
C GLU A 8 -24.74 -13.37 23.66
N LEU A 9 -24.45 -14.02 24.79
CA LEU A 9 -23.11 -14.04 25.38
C LEU A 9 -22.07 -14.69 24.44
N HIS A 10 -22.42 -15.76 23.73
CA HIS A 10 -21.56 -16.36 22.71
C HIS A 10 -21.36 -15.45 21.49
N SER A 11 -22.34 -14.62 21.13
CA SER A 11 -22.23 -13.64 20.05
C SER A 11 -21.31 -12.47 20.42
N VAL A 12 -21.48 -11.93 21.63
CA VAL A 12 -20.64 -10.87 22.19
C VAL A 12 -19.20 -11.35 22.32
N ARG A 13 -18.98 -12.55 22.87
CA ARG A 13 -17.64 -13.14 22.99
C ARG A 13 -16.96 -13.31 21.63
N ARG A 14 -17.66 -13.87 20.63
CA ARG A 14 -17.10 -14.03 19.28
C ARG A 14 -16.78 -12.68 18.62
N SER A 15 -17.59 -11.66 18.87
CA SER A 15 -17.32 -10.31 18.39
C SER A 15 -16.06 -9.72 19.02
N ILE A 16 -15.88 -9.88 20.33
CA ILE A 16 -14.68 -9.43 21.05
C ILE A 16 -13.44 -10.17 20.55
N GLU A 17 -13.50 -11.49 20.45
CA GLU A 17 -12.39 -12.32 19.94
C GLU A 17 -12.04 -11.93 18.50
N SER A 18 -13.04 -11.70 17.64
CA SER A 18 -12.81 -11.23 16.26
C SER A 18 -12.12 -9.87 16.21
N VAL A 19 -12.52 -8.91 17.05
CA VAL A 19 -11.89 -7.59 17.11
C VAL A 19 -10.45 -7.70 17.61
N ALA A 20 -10.19 -8.50 18.64
CA ALA A 20 -8.85 -8.71 19.18
C ALA A 20 -7.91 -9.37 18.17
N VAL A 21 -8.40 -10.37 17.42
CA VAL A 21 -7.65 -11.03 16.34
C VAL A 21 -7.36 -10.04 15.20
N LYS A 22 -8.34 -9.24 14.79
CA LYS A 22 -8.14 -8.20 13.77
C LYS A 22 -7.10 -7.16 14.20
N GLY A 23 -7.14 -6.73 15.45
CA GLY A 23 -6.14 -5.81 16.02
C GLY A 23 -4.73 -6.39 16.00
N SER A 24 -4.59 -7.65 16.44
CA SER A 24 -3.29 -8.35 16.46
C SER A 24 -2.72 -8.56 15.05
N LEU A 25 -3.56 -8.96 14.10
CA LEU A 25 -3.18 -9.13 12.69
C LEU A 25 -2.79 -7.79 12.05
N SER A 26 -3.53 -6.72 12.34
CA SER A 26 -3.21 -5.38 11.87
C SER A 26 -1.84 -4.91 12.37
N ALA A 27 -1.54 -5.12 13.66
CA ALA A 27 -0.24 -4.77 14.25
C ALA A 27 0.91 -5.59 13.64
N ALA A 28 0.74 -6.92 13.50
CA ALA A 28 1.74 -7.77 12.86
C ALA A 28 2.00 -7.36 11.41
N THR A 29 0.94 -7.01 10.67
CA THR A 29 1.07 -6.54 9.28
C THR A 29 1.78 -5.19 9.19
N ALA A 30 1.51 -4.28 10.12
CA ALA A 30 2.21 -2.99 10.19
C ALA A 30 3.71 -3.17 10.44
N ILE A 31 4.08 -4.08 11.35
CA ILE A 31 5.50 -4.41 11.61
C ILE A 31 6.16 -4.98 10.35
N LEU A 32 5.53 -5.96 9.70
CA LEU A 32 6.07 -6.56 8.48
C LEU A 32 6.28 -5.50 7.39
N ARG A 33 5.35 -4.56 7.22
CA ARG A 33 5.48 -3.45 6.27
C ARG A 33 6.59 -2.46 6.61
N SER A 34 6.90 -2.27 7.89
CA SER A 34 8.00 -1.39 8.31
C SER A 34 9.40 -1.95 8.03
N CYS A 35 9.49 -3.25 7.74
CA CYS A 35 10.74 -3.94 7.46
C CYS A 35 10.85 -4.42 6.00
N PHE A 36 9.88 -4.08 5.14
CA PHE A 36 9.78 -4.64 3.79
C PHE A 36 9.76 -3.53 2.74
N ASP A 37 10.88 -3.39 2.03
CA ASP A 37 10.98 -2.54 0.86
C ASP A 37 10.40 -3.26 -0.35
N VAL A 38 9.63 -2.55 -1.17
CA VAL A 38 9.04 -3.07 -2.40
C VAL A 38 9.62 -2.34 -3.58
N VAL A 39 10.23 -3.08 -4.49
CA VAL A 39 10.75 -2.54 -5.76
C VAL A 39 9.77 -2.88 -6.88
N VAL A 40 9.38 -1.88 -7.66
CA VAL A 40 8.56 -2.07 -8.86
C VAL A 40 9.17 -1.36 -10.05
N GLU A 41 9.10 -2.00 -11.20
CA GLU A 41 9.55 -1.43 -12.46
C GLU A 41 8.40 -0.67 -13.14
N LEU A 42 8.69 0.53 -13.61
CA LEU A 42 7.73 1.42 -14.23
C LEU A 42 8.16 1.74 -15.67
N ASP A 43 7.19 1.87 -16.58
CA ASP A 43 7.43 2.37 -17.93
C ASP A 43 7.65 3.90 -17.93
N GLN A 44 7.85 4.46 -19.13
CA GLN A 44 8.05 5.90 -19.32
C GLN A 44 6.82 6.74 -18.94
N GLN A 45 5.65 6.13 -18.78
CA GLN A 45 4.39 6.75 -18.40
C GLN A 45 4.07 6.53 -16.91
N GLY A 46 4.96 5.89 -16.15
CA GLY A 46 4.75 5.58 -14.72
C GLY A 46 3.78 4.41 -14.48
N THR A 47 3.65 3.51 -15.45
CA THR A 47 2.82 2.31 -15.40
C THR A 47 3.64 1.11 -14.94
N ILE A 48 3.07 0.28 -14.07
CA ILE A 48 3.72 -0.93 -13.56
C ILE A 48 3.91 -1.96 -14.69
N LEU A 49 5.15 -2.35 -14.95
CA LEU A 49 5.51 -3.28 -16.04
C LEU A 49 5.38 -4.76 -15.68
N SER A 50 5.64 -5.13 -14.43
CA SER A 50 5.60 -6.52 -13.95
C SER A 50 4.31 -6.83 -13.18
N GLU A 51 4.10 -8.09 -12.80
CA GLU A 51 2.95 -8.47 -11.96
C GLU A 51 2.95 -7.81 -10.57
N ALA A 52 4.11 -7.31 -10.12
CA ALA A 52 4.31 -6.61 -8.85
C ALA A 52 3.67 -7.34 -7.65
N VAL A 53 3.94 -8.65 -7.54
CA VAL A 53 3.39 -9.53 -6.48
C VAL A 53 3.69 -9.00 -5.09
N ASP A 54 4.88 -8.44 -4.90
CA ASP A 54 5.32 -7.86 -3.63
C ASP A 54 4.54 -6.58 -3.31
N LEU A 55 4.33 -5.69 -4.29
CA LEU A 55 3.49 -4.50 -4.11
C LEU A 55 2.04 -4.88 -3.82
N ARG A 56 1.51 -5.90 -4.50
CA ARG A 56 0.15 -6.42 -4.25
C ARG A 56 0.01 -6.91 -2.82
N SER A 57 0.99 -7.69 -2.36
CA SER A 57 1.02 -8.26 -1.00
C SER A 57 1.20 -7.18 0.05
N PHE A 58 2.10 -6.23 -0.19
CA PHE A 58 2.32 -5.05 0.65
C PHE A 58 1.03 -4.22 0.79
N LEU A 59 0.30 -4.03 -0.30
CA LEU A 59 -1.00 -3.33 -0.31
C LEU A 59 -2.17 -4.23 0.12
N LEU A 60 -1.95 -5.45 0.63
CA LEU A 60 -2.99 -6.40 1.05
C LEU A 60 -4.12 -6.55 0.01
N ARG A 61 -3.77 -6.53 -1.28
CA ARG A 61 -4.74 -6.70 -2.36
C ARG A 61 -5.01 -8.19 -2.56
N PRO A 62 -6.25 -8.59 -2.92
CA PRO A 62 -6.55 -9.99 -3.18
C PRO A 62 -5.73 -10.52 -4.36
N MET A 63 -5.46 -11.83 -4.40
CA MET A 63 -4.64 -12.46 -5.44
C MET A 63 -5.23 -12.32 -6.86
N SER A 64 -6.55 -12.09 -6.95
CA SER A 64 -7.23 -11.78 -8.22
C SER A 64 -6.96 -10.37 -8.74
N CYS A 65 -6.37 -9.49 -7.94
CA CYS A 65 -6.05 -8.12 -8.34
C CYS A 65 -4.68 -8.10 -9.04
N ILE A 66 -4.68 -7.82 -10.34
CA ILE A 66 -3.47 -7.65 -11.15
C ILE A 66 -3.09 -6.16 -11.14
N LEU A 67 -1.86 -5.85 -10.74
CA LEU A 67 -1.34 -4.48 -10.73
C LEU A 67 -0.56 -4.12 -12.01
N GLN A 68 -0.18 -5.10 -12.81
CA GLN A 68 0.46 -4.88 -14.11
C GLN A 68 -0.41 -3.98 -14.99
N ASN A 69 0.22 -3.11 -15.76
CA ASN A 69 -0.42 -2.12 -16.63
C ASN A 69 -1.28 -1.09 -15.87
N THR A 70 -1.13 -1.00 -14.54
CA THR A 70 -1.78 0.05 -13.74
C THR A 70 -0.81 1.22 -13.52
N PRO A 71 -1.21 2.48 -13.79
CA PRO A 71 -0.43 3.64 -13.42
C PRO A 71 -0.22 3.71 -11.90
N LEU A 72 1.02 3.81 -11.43
CA LEU A 72 1.32 3.84 -9.98
C LEU A 72 0.58 5.00 -9.28
N ALA A 73 0.44 6.14 -9.97
CA ALA A 73 -0.31 7.31 -9.53
C ALA A 73 -1.76 7.00 -9.12
N ARG A 74 -2.41 5.97 -9.71
CA ARG A 74 -3.78 5.55 -9.32
C ARG A 74 -3.83 4.88 -7.96
N LEU A 75 -2.71 4.31 -7.49
CA LEU A 75 -2.60 3.70 -6.16
C LEU A 75 -2.35 4.76 -5.07
N ILE A 76 -1.88 5.95 -5.46
CA ILE A 76 -1.76 7.13 -4.57
C ILE A 76 -3.15 7.73 -4.37
N SER A 77 -3.60 7.71 -3.11
CA SER A 77 -4.96 8.02 -2.71
C SER A 77 -5.25 9.51 -2.56
N HIS A 78 -4.23 10.31 -2.23
CA HIS A 78 -4.38 11.75 -2.03
C HIS A 78 -3.94 12.52 -3.27
N GLU A 79 -4.73 13.52 -3.66
CA GLU A 79 -4.50 14.25 -4.92
C GLU A 79 -3.20 15.04 -4.92
N ALA A 80 -2.87 15.74 -3.82
CA ALA A 80 -1.62 16.51 -3.73
C ALA A 80 -0.38 15.60 -3.87
N ASP A 81 -0.38 14.45 -3.19
CA ASP A 81 0.69 13.45 -3.25
C ASP A 81 0.82 12.88 -4.67
N ARG A 82 -0.31 12.70 -5.38
CA ARG A 82 -0.33 12.22 -6.77
C ARG A 82 0.27 13.25 -7.72
N ARG A 83 -0.10 14.53 -7.59
CA ARG A 83 0.48 15.61 -8.40
C ARG A 83 1.98 15.72 -8.16
N LEU A 84 2.41 15.72 -6.89
CA LEU A 84 3.83 15.73 -6.53
C LEU A 84 4.58 14.55 -7.15
N PHE A 85 4.01 13.34 -7.11
CA PHE A 85 4.58 12.17 -7.76
C PHE A 85 4.75 12.36 -9.27
N GLN A 86 3.71 12.84 -9.95
CA GLN A 86 3.76 13.08 -11.40
C GLN A 86 4.78 14.16 -11.75
N ASP A 87 4.76 15.29 -11.04
CA ASP A 87 5.69 16.40 -11.25
C ASP A 87 7.14 15.94 -11.10
N LYS A 88 7.44 15.16 -10.06
CA LYS A 88 8.80 14.63 -9.81
C LYS A 88 9.22 13.56 -10.81
N MET A 89 8.31 12.65 -11.19
CA MET A 89 8.61 11.55 -12.10
C MET A 89 8.85 12.01 -13.54
N PHE A 90 8.15 13.06 -13.98
CA PHE A 90 8.24 13.59 -15.34
C PHE A 90 9.05 14.88 -15.45
N ALA A 91 9.55 15.44 -14.35
CA ALA A 91 10.47 16.56 -14.39
C ALA A 91 11.68 16.25 -15.28
N GLU A 92 12.02 17.18 -16.18
CA GLU A 92 13.22 17.11 -17.00
C GLU A 92 14.45 17.27 -16.12
N ARG A 93 14.96 16.14 -15.61
CA ARG A 93 16.18 15.97 -14.80
C ARG A 93 16.19 16.78 -13.49
N PRO A 94 16.17 16.12 -12.32
CA PRO A 94 16.84 16.73 -11.18
C PRO A 94 18.33 16.78 -11.51
N ASP A 95 18.92 17.98 -11.54
CA ASP A 95 20.38 18.21 -11.61
C ASP A 95 21.06 17.81 -10.27
N MET A 96 20.63 16.70 -9.70
CA MET A 96 20.97 16.27 -8.35
C MET A 96 21.99 15.15 -8.45
N GLY A 97 23.26 15.55 -8.36
CA GLY A 97 24.27 14.67 -7.81
C GLY A 97 23.80 14.16 -6.44
N ASP A 98 23.59 12.85 -6.36
CA ASP A 98 23.68 12.02 -5.15
C ASP A 98 22.57 12.03 -4.07
N LEU A 99 21.42 12.67 -4.25
CA LEU A 99 20.30 12.45 -3.31
C LEU A 99 19.04 11.92 -3.99
N ALA A 100 18.69 10.67 -3.69
CA ALA A 100 17.37 10.12 -3.98
C ALA A 100 16.32 10.95 -3.23
N GLU A 101 15.57 11.79 -3.94
CA GLU A 101 14.46 12.51 -3.34
C GLU A 101 13.33 11.53 -3.02
N ALA A 102 13.01 11.44 -1.73
CA ALA A 102 11.90 10.66 -1.25
C ALA A 102 10.57 11.41 -1.39
N ILE A 103 9.56 10.73 -1.93
CA ILE A 103 8.19 11.25 -1.99
C ILE A 103 7.37 10.55 -0.92
N HIS A 104 6.97 11.29 0.11
CA HIS A 104 6.00 10.80 1.08
C HIS A 104 4.60 10.81 0.46
N ALA A 105 4.03 9.62 0.28
CA ALA A 105 2.72 9.46 -0.33
C ALA A 105 1.78 8.64 0.55
N ARG A 106 0.48 8.83 0.33
CA ARG A 106 -0.56 8.01 0.94
C ARG A 106 -1.16 7.05 -0.07
N MET A 107 -1.10 5.75 0.20
CA MET A 107 -1.71 4.71 -0.63
C MET A 107 -2.86 4.04 0.11
N LYS A 108 -3.80 3.45 -0.64
CA LYS A 108 -4.86 2.61 -0.05
C LYS A 108 -4.54 1.13 -0.23
N ASP A 109 -4.65 0.38 0.87
CA ASP A 109 -4.58 -1.07 0.83
C ASP A 109 -5.90 -1.69 0.32
N GLY A 110 -5.95 -3.02 0.16
CA GLY A 110 -7.12 -3.76 -0.29
C GLY A 110 -8.30 -3.73 0.69
N SER A 111 -8.07 -3.35 1.94
CA SER A 111 -9.09 -3.16 2.97
C SER A 111 -9.57 -1.70 3.07
N GLY A 112 -8.99 -0.79 2.26
CA GLY A 112 -9.32 0.63 2.28
C GLY A 112 -8.57 1.45 3.33
N ASN A 113 -7.66 0.84 4.09
CA ASN A 113 -6.83 1.57 5.05
C ASN A 113 -5.83 2.46 4.31
N THR A 114 -5.50 3.60 4.90
CA THR A 114 -4.48 4.50 4.36
C THR A 114 -3.12 4.12 4.92
N LEU A 115 -2.19 3.83 4.02
CA LEU A 115 -0.78 3.59 4.31
C LEU A 115 0.01 4.86 3.99
N ARG A 116 0.90 5.26 4.89
CA ARG A 116 1.93 6.27 4.59
C ARG A 116 3.14 5.51 4.08
N VAL A 117 3.60 5.86 2.89
CA VAL A 117 4.74 5.22 2.24
C VAL A 117 5.75 6.28 1.84
N GLU A 118 7.01 5.86 1.78
CA GLU A 118 8.09 6.64 1.20
C GLU A 118 8.41 6.03 -0.17
N LEU A 119 8.28 6.83 -1.22
CA LEU A 119 8.57 6.40 -2.58
C LEU A 119 9.94 6.95 -2.98
N LEU A 120 10.87 6.02 -3.20
CA LEU A 120 12.16 6.30 -3.79
C LEU A 120 12.10 5.88 -5.26
N TRP A 121 12.60 6.72 -6.16
CA TRP A 121 12.60 6.42 -7.58
C TRP A 121 13.99 6.65 -8.17
N PHE A 122 14.34 5.82 -9.14
CA PHE A 122 15.61 5.86 -9.84
C PHE A 122 15.34 5.70 -11.33
N ARG A 123 16.05 6.47 -12.16
CA ARG A 123 15.99 6.35 -13.62
C ARG A 123 17.36 5.96 -14.13
N PHE A 124 17.44 4.73 -14.65
CA PHE A 124 18.65 4.26 -15.32
C PHE A 124 18.77 4.92 -16.70
N ARG A 125 19.97 5.37 -17.06
CA ARG A 125 20.28 5.78 -18.43
C ARG A 125 20.59 4.50 -19.22
N ASN A 126 19.86 4.29 -20.31
CA ASN A 126 20.29 3.36 -21.35
C ASN A 126 21.32 4.03 -22.26
#